data_AF-X1FH38-F1
#
_entry.id   AF-X1FH38-F1
#
_cell.length_a   1.000
_cell.length_b   1.000
_cell.length_c   1.000
_cell.angle_alpha   90.00
_cell.angle_beta   90.00
_cell.angle_gamma   90.00
#
_symmetry.space_group_name_H-M   'P 1'
#
loop_
_entity.id
_entity.type
_entity.pdbx_description
1 polymer ?
#
loop_
_entity_poly.entity_id
_entity_poly.type
_entity_poly.pdbx_seq_one_letter_code
_entity_poly.pdbx_strand_id
1 'polypeptide(L)'
;NLAEIILEKIKNDGERRIFRICWEWNGSGNRNLVEKCMEIAIKTGGNIKFDLKSFSEKLNLAMCGVSNKRTYENFKFLAENYFGTRGKEMPEISACTLMVPGYINHEEVEQIAKFVSELNSEIPYSLLVFHGDYQMKDLPITPRKQAEKCLEVAKIYLKNVNLGNKFLLGFS
;
A
#
# COMPACT_ATOMS: atom_id res chain seq x y z
N ASN A 1 -10.07 3.32 21.82
CA ASN A 1 -10.74 3.42 20.50
C ASN A 1 -11.48 2.11 20.20
N LEU A 2 -12.23 1.98 19.10
CA LEU A 2 -12.98 0.75 18.77
C LEU A 2 -12.09 -0.52 18.71
N ALA A 3 -10.88 -0.42 18.16
CA ALA A 3 -9.94 -1.54 18.08
C ALA A 3 -9.55 -2.05 19.48
N GLU A 4 -9.31 -1.17 20.44
CA GLU A 4 -9.00 -1.57 21.82
C GLU A 4 -10.18 -2.27 22.50
N ILE A 5 -11.42 -1.79 22.27
CA ILE A 5 -12.65 -2.42 22.78
C ILE A 5 -12.81 -3.83 22.19
N ILE A 6 -12.54 -4.00 20.90
CA ILE A 6 -12.57 -5.32 20.24
C ILE A 6 -11.54 -6.25 20.88
N LEU A 7 -10.31 -5.78 21.12
CA LEU A 7 -9.27 -6.58 21.75
C LEU A 7 -9.61 -6.98 23.18
N GLU A 8 -10.23 -6.10 23.95
CA GLU A 8 -10.69 -6.39 25.31
C GLU A 8 -11.79 -7.47 25.31
N LYS A 9 -12.77 -7.37 24.40
CA LYS A 9 -13.82 -8.39 24.25
C LYS A 9 -13.26 -9.75 23.88
N ILE A 10 -12.35 -9.82 22.90
CA ILE A 10 -11.74 -11.08 22.47
C ILE A 10 -10.93 -11.71 23.60
N LYS A 11 -10.21 -10.88 24.38
CA LYS A 11 -9.46 -11.37 25.55
C LYS A 11 -10.38 -11.98 26.62
N ASN A 12 -11.58 -11.43 26.78
CA ASN A 12 -12.54 -11.86 27.80
C ASN A 12 -13.38 -13.09 27.37
N ASP A 13 -13.35 -13.48 26.09
CA ASP A 13 -14.17 -14.57 25.54
C ASP A 13 -13.62 -15.99 25.86
N GLY A 14 -12.52 -16.09 26.62
CA GLY A 14 -11.98 -17.35 27.15
C GLY A 14 -11.32 -18.30 26.13
N GLU A 15 -11.62 -18.15 24.83
CA GLU A 15 -10.99 -18.90 23.74
C GLU A 15 -9.69 -18.23 23.27
N ARG A 16 -8.58 -18.97 23.22
CA ARG A 16 -7.34 -18.51 22.59
C ARG A 16 -7.50 -18.45 21.06
N ARG A 17 -8.05 -17.35 20.54
CA ARG A 17 -8.07 -17.05 19.10
C ARG A 17 -7.01 -16.02 18.72
N ILE A 18 -6.30 -16.28 17.63
CA ILE A 18 -5.39 -15.30 17.03
C ILE A 18 -6.25 -14.29 16.26
N PHE A 19 -6.30 -13.05 16.76
CA PHE A 19 -7.00 -11.95 16.09
C PHE A 19 -6.00 -10.89 15.66
N ARG A 20 -6.02 -10.52 14.37
CA ARG A 20 -5.11 -9.56 13.75
C ARG A 20 -5.89 -8.36 13.27
N ILE A 21 -5.38 -7.16 13.53
CA ILE A 21 -5.97 -5.91 13.04
C ILE A 21 -5.10 -5.38 11.92
N CYS A 22 -5.67 -5.31 10.72
CA CYS A 22 -5.03 -4.76 9.54
C CYS A 22 -5.71 -3.46 9.13
N TRP A 23 -4.93 -2.51 8.63
CA TRP A 23 -5.41 -1.20 8.18
C TRP A 23 -5.10 -1.02 6.70
N GLU A 24 -6.06 -0.53 5.93
CA GLU A 24 -5.88 -0.14 4.53
C GLU A 24 -6.47 1.25 4.32
N TRP A 25 -5.71 2.14 3.70
CA TRP A 25 -6.10 3.54 3.51
C TRP A 25 -5.15 4.31 2.57
N ASN A 26 -5.48 5.58 2.32
CA ASN A 26 -4.69 6.48 1.47
C ASN A 26 -3.36 6.99 2.08
N GLY A 27 -3.11 6.73 3.37
CA GLY A 27 -1.88 7.13 4.06
C GLY A 27 -1.77 8.59 4.53
N SER A 28 -2.73 9.46 4.22
CA SER A 28 -2.64 10.91 4.48
C SER A 28 -3.15 11.34 5.88
N GLY A 29 -3.29 10.41 6.83
CA GLY A 29 -3.81 10.71 8.15
C GLY A 29 -2.87 11.53 9.04
N ASN A 30 -3.39 12.00 10.18
CA ASN A 30 -2.58 12.65 11.22
C ASN A 30 -1.53 11.66 11.77
N ARG A 31 -0.26 12.05 11.81
CA ARG A 31 0.87 11.19 12.19
C ARG A 31 0.68 10.46 13.52
N ASN A 32 0.18 11.14 14.55
CA ASN A 32 -0.02 10.54 15.87
C ASN A 32 -1.11 9.45 15.85
N LEU A 33 -2.09 9.55 14.95
CA LEU A 33 -3.12 8.52 14.78
C LEU A 33 -2.61 7.36 13.91
N VAL A 34 -1.80 7.68 12.88
CA VAL A 34 -1.12 6.70 12.02
C VAL A 34 -0.25 5.76 12.88
N GLU A 35 0.54 6.34 13.77
CA GLU A 35 1.43 5.62 14.68
C GLU A 35 0.67 4.69 15.61
N LYS A 36 -0.42 5.18 16.23
CA LYS A 36 -1.31 4.34 17.06
C LYS A 36 -1.91 3.17 16.29
N CYS A 37 -2.29 3.35 15.02
CA CYS A 37 -2.74 2.24 14.18
C CYS A 37 -1.63 1.20 13.99
N MET A 38 -0.38 1.65 13.82
CA MET A 38 0.77 0.76 13.64
C MET A 38 1.07 -0.03 14.92
N GLU A 39 1.06 0.63 16.07
CA GLU A 39 1.24 -0.04 17.37
C GLU A 39 0.19 -1.14 17.59
N ILE A 40 -1.08 -0.86 17.26
CA ILE A 40 -2.18 -1.84 17.33
C ILE A 40 -1.95 -2.99 16.34
N ALA A 41 -1.57 -2.68 15.10
CA ALA A 41 -1.29 -3.69 14.09
C ALA A 41 -0.13 -4.61 14.54
N ILE A 42 0.95 -4.05 15.07
CA ILE A 42 2.09 -4.80 15.57
C ILE A 42 1.68 -5.72 16.72
N LYS A 43 1.02 -5.17 17.74
CA LYS A 43 0.57 -5.90 18.93
C LYS A 43 -0.32 -7.09 18.59
N THR A 44 -1.11 -6.99 17.53
CA THR A 44 -2.06 -8.03 17.11
C THR A 44 -1.50 -8.96 16.04
N GLY A 45 -0.32 -8.69 15.49
CA GLY A 45 0.22 -9.45 14.37
C GLY A 45 -0.40 -9.09 13.00
N GLY A 46 -1.12 -7.98 12.90
CA GLY A 46 -1.64 -7.43 11.64
C GLY A 46 -0.68 -6.46 10.95
N ASN A 47 -1.15 -5.70 9.97
CA ASN A 47 -0.32 -4.81 9.14
C ASN A 47 -1.02 -3.50 8.75
N ILE A 48 -0.28 -2.60 8.11
CA ILE A 48 -0.83 -1.41 7.44
C ILE A 48 -0.45 -1.42 5.97
N LYS A 49 -1.44 -1.22 5.09
CA LYS A 49 -1.26 -1.06 3.66
C LYS A 49 -1.51 0.39 3.27
N PHE A 50 -0.54 0.98 2.57
CA PHE A 50 -0.59 2.34 2.05
C PHE A 50 -0.87 2.35 0.55
N ASP A 51 -1.79 3.21 0.11
CA ASP A 51 -1.93 3.51 -1.30
C ASP A 51 -0.97 4.64 -1.71
N LEU A 52 0.16 4.26 -2.32
CA LEU A 52 1.07 5.20 -2.98
C LEU A 52 0.56 5.42 -4.41
N LYS A 53 -0.45 6.28 -4.57
CA LYS A 53 -1.20 6.41 -5.83
C LYS A 53 -0.38 6.94 -7.01
N SER A 54 0.54 7.86 -6.73
CA SER A 54 1.48 8.47 -7.68
C SER A 54 2.67 9.00 -6.91
N PHE A 55 3.83 9.05 -7.56
CA PHE A 55 5.02 9.71 -7.02
C PHE A 55 4.93 11.22 -7.22
N SER A 56 4.53 11.65 -8.42
CA SER A 56 4.38 13.07 -8.75
C SER A 56 3.26 13.73 -7.92
N GLU A 57 3.60 14.73 -7.11
CA GLU A 57 2.62 15.50 -6.35
C GLU A 57 1.59 16.19 -7.26
N LYS A 58 2.03 16.70 -8.43
CA LYS A 58 1.13 17.34 -9.42
C LYS A 58 0.11 16.35 -9.95
N LEU A 59 0.53 15.13 -10.24
CA LEU A 59 -0.35 14.06 -10.70
C LEU A 59 -1.33 13.65 -9.59
N ASN A 60 -0.85 13.52 -8.35
CA ASN A 60 -1.70 13.20 -7.22
C ASN A 60 -2.77 14.28 -6.99
N LEU A 61 -2.40 15.56 -7.11
CA LEU A 61 -3.33 16.69 -7.03
C LEU A 61 -4.39 16.60 -8.14
N ALA A 62 -3.98 16.29 -9.38
CA ALA A 62 -4.91 16.16 -10.50
C ALA A 62 -5.91 14.99 -10.30
N MET A 63 -5.45 13.85 -9.80
CA MET A 63 -6.31 12.67 -9.62
C MET A 63 -7.14 12.69 -8.33
N CYS A 64 -6.61 13.26 -7.26
CA CYS A 64 -7.17 13.12 -5.90
C CYS A 64 -7.56 14.45 -5.25
N GLY A 65 -7.22 15.59 -5.86
CA GLY A 65 -7.49 16.93 -5.30
C GLY A 65 -6.63 17.30 -4.09
N VAL A 66 -5.69 16.45 -3.69
CA VAL A 66 -4.85 16.63 -2.49
C VAL A 66 -3.40 16.22 -2.75
N SER A 67 -2.46 16.80 -2.00
CA SER A 67 -1.04 16.43 -2.07
C SER A 67 -0.78 15.05 -1.46
N ASN A 68 0.14 14.29 -2.05
CA ASN A 68 0.64 13.02 -1.52
C ASN A 68 1.77 13.18 -0.49
N LYS A 69 2.30 14.40 -0.24
CA LYS A 69 3.45 14.62 0.66
C LYS A 69 3.29 13.94 2.02
N ARG A 70 2.14 14.15 2.67
CA ARG A 70 1.85 13.55 3.98
C ARG A 70 1.80 12.02 3.92
N THR A 71 1.31 11.45 2.81
CA THR A 71 1.31 9.99 2.60
C THR A 71 2.74 9.44 2.58
N TYR A 72 3.64 10.07 1.82
CA TYR A 72 5.05 9.65 1.76
C TYR A 72 5.78 9.88 3.08
N GLU A 73 5.54 11.00 3.76
CA GLU A 73 6.12 11.27 5.07
C GLU A 73 5.68 10.25 6.12
N ASN A 74 4.39 9.89 6.15
CA ASN A 74 3.86 8.89 7.07
C ASN A 74 4.38 7.48 6.73
N PHE A 75 4.45 7.14 5.44
CA PHE A 75 5.00 5.87 5.01
C PHE A 75 6.47 5.73 5.43
N LYS A 76 7.28 6.75 5.16
CA LYS A 76 8.68 6.83 5.57
C LYS A 76 8.83 6.69 7.07
N PHE A 77 8.09 7.50 7.84
CA PHE A 77 8.11 7.46 9.30
C PHE A 77 7.80 6.05 9.83
N LEU A 78 6.74 5.39 9.33
CA LEU A 78 6.42 4.06 9.79
C LEU A 78 7.44 3.00 9.35
N ALA A 79 7.94 3.08 8.12
CA ALA A 79 8.93 2.14 7.62
C ALA A 79 10.24 2.23 8.44
N GLU A 80 10.73 3.43 8.71
CA GLU A 80 11.98 3.65 9.47
C GLU A 80 11.87 3.20 10.94
N ASN A 81 10.71 3.38 11.57
CA ASN A 81 10.54 3.12 13.00
C ASN A 81 10.00 1.72 13.32
N TYR A 82 9.33 1.05 12.38
CA TYR A 82 8.59 -0.18 12.68
C TYR A 82 8.83 -1.36 11.73
N PHE A 83 9.36 -1.14 10.51
CA PHE A 83 9.55 -2.25 9.58
C PHE A 83 10.70 -3.17 10.03
N GLY A 84 10.48 -4.48 9.96
CA GLY A 84 11.48 -5.47 10.37
C GLY A 84 11.56 -5.68 11.88
N THR A 85 10.59 -5.17 12.63
CA THR A 85 10.45 -5.45 14.08
C THR A 85 9.86 -6.84 14.34
N ARG A 86 9.24 -7.49 13.34
CA ARG A 86 8.80 -8.89 13.38
C ARG A 86 9.47 -9.72 12.28
N GLY A 87 9.20 -11.03 12.30
CA GLY A 87 9.74 -11.97 11.33
C GLY A 87 9.32 -11.66 9.88
N LYS A 88 10.15 -12.08 8.92
CA LYS A 88 9.99 -11.80 7.47
C LYS A 88 8.62 -12.16 6.88
N GLU A 89 7.93 -13.15 7.47
CA GLU A 89 6.63 -13.63 6.98
C GLU A 89 5.44 -12.73 7.37
N MET A 90 5.64 -11.74 8.24
CA MET A 90 4.57 -10.87 8.74
C MET A 90 4.94 -9.37 8.65
N PRO A 91 5.05 -8.83 7.42
CA PRO A 91 5.44 -7.44 7.21
C PRO A 91 4.44 -6.48 7.90
N GLU A 92 4.97 -5.51 8.65
CA GLU A 92 4.20 -4.49 9.36
C GLU A 92 3.55 -3.50 8.41
N ILE A 93 4.25 -3.19 7.32
CA ILE A 93 3.84 -2.21 6.32
C ILE A 93 3.95 -2.79 4.93
N SER A 94 3.04 -2.37 4.05
CA SER A 94 3.11 -2.64 2.61
C SER A 94 2.60 -1.43 1.83
N ALA A 95 3.01 -1.33 0.57
CA ALA A 95 2.51 -0.32 -0.36
C ALA A 95 1.69 -0.95 -1.48
N CYS A 96 0.81 -0.17 -2.08
CA CYS A 96 0.21 -0.52 -3.36
C CYS A 96 -0.02 0.69 -4.26
N THR A 97 -0.11 0.42 -5.56
CA THR A 97 -0.38 1.43 -6.59
C THR A 97 -1.32 0.84 -7.64
N LEU A 98 -2.41 1.57 -7.93
CA LEU A 98 -3.35 1.23 -8.99
C LEU A 98 -2.82 1.80 -10.31
N MET A 99 -2.60 0.95 -11.31
CA MET A 99 -2.00 1.34 -12.59
C MET A 99 -3.04 1.92 -13.55
N VAL A 100 -3.55 3.11 -13.24
CA VAL A 100 -4.55 3.81 -14.05
C VAL A 100 -3.96 4.19 -15.43
N PRO A 101 -4.52 3.73 -16.56
CA PRO A 101 -3.98 4.02 -17.89
C PRO A 101 -3.92 5.50 -18.21
N GLY A 102 -2.82 5.96 -18.80
CA GLY A 102 -2.58 7.37 -19.12
C GLY A 102 -2.14 8.24 -17.94
N TYR A 103 -2.30 7.77 -16.69
CA TYR A 103 -1.89 8.50 -15.49
C TYR A 103 -0.68 7.83 -14.81
N ILE A 104 -0.75 6.52 -14.56
CA ILE A 104 0.28 5.78 -13.79
C ILE A 104 1.06 4.84 -14.70
N ASN A 105 2.16 5.35 -15.25
CA ASN A 105 3.06 4.60 -16.12
C ASN A 105 4.20 3.91 -15.32
N HIS A 106 5.13 3.29 -16.04
CA HIS A 106 6.29 2.61 -15.45
C HIS A 106 7.27 3.58 -14.79
N GLU A 107 7.36 4.85 -15.21
CA GLU A 107 8.24 5.85 -14.61
C GLU A 107 7.74 6.22 -13.21
N GLU A 108 6.43 6.46 -13.05
CA GLU A 108 5.83 6.68 -11.72
C GLU A 108 6.05 5.45 -10.82
N VAL A 109 5.83 4.24 -11.33
CA VAL A 109 6.05 3.00 -10.57
C VAL A 109 7.52 2.82 -10.18
N GLU A 110 8.46 3.15 -11.07
CA GLU A 110 9.89 3.09 -10.80
C GLU A 110 10.27 4.04 -9.67
N GLN A 111 9.80 5.30 -9.69
CA GLN A 111 10.10 6.26 -8.63
C GLN A 111 9.54 5.81 -7.27
N ILE A 112 8.33 5.24 -7.26
CA ILE A 112 7.74 4.65 -6.04
C ILE A 112 8.60 3.48 -5.55
N ALA A 113 8.95 2.55 -6.43
CA ALA A 113 9.74 1.37 -6.07
C ALA A 113 11.12 1.76 -5.53
N LYS A 114 11.76 2.76 -6.16
CA LYS A 114 13.03 3.34 -5.69
C LYS A 114 12.88 3.94 -4.30
N PHE A 115 11.89 4.81 -4.08
CA PHE A 115 11.62 5.39 -2.76
C PHE A 115 11.40 4.33 -1.68
N VAL A 116 10.60 3.29 -1.96
CA VAL A 116 10.38 2.20 -1.00
C VAL A 116 11.68 1.41 -0.75
N SER A 117 12.49 1.18 -1.78
CA SER A 117 13.75 0.44 -1.66
C SER A 117 14.81 1.17 -0.84
N GLU A 118 14.81 2.52 -0.88
CA GLU A 118 15.67 3.37 -0.04
C GLU A 118 15.35 3.21 1.45
N LEU A 119 14.09 2.88 1.78
CA LEU A 119 13.67 2.57 3.15
C LEU A 119 14.02 1.12 3.49
N ASN A 120 13.53 0.16 2.71
CA ASN A 120 13.94 -1.24 2.77
C ASN A 120 13.40 -2.03 1.55
N SER A 121 14.28 -2.70 0.81
CA SER A 121 13.92 -3.48 -0.39
C SER A 121 13.05 -4.73 -0.14
N GLU A 122 12.89 -5.14 1.12
CA GLU A 122 12.01 -6.23 1.53
C GLU A 122 10.55 -5.77 1.74
N ILE A 123 10.26 -4.47 1.78
CA ILE A 123 8.88 -3.98 1.98
C ILE A 123 8.01 -4.44 0.80
N PRO A 124 6.88 -5.14 1.06
CA PRO A 124 6.00 -5.59 -0.01
C PRO A 124 5.36 -4.43 -0.78
N TYR A 125 5.32 -4.57 -2.10
CA TYR A 125 4.70 -3.62 -3.00
C TYR A 125 3.77 -4.31 -4.00
N SER A 126 2.49 -3.94 -3.98
CA SER A 126 1.48 -4.50 -4.89
C SER A 126 1.09 -3.53 -5.99
N LEU A 127 1.29 -3.93 -7.24
CA LEU A 127 0.74 -3.25 -8.42
C LEU A 127 -0.64 -3.81 -8.70
N LEU A 128 -1.64 -2.95 -8.86
CA LEU A 128 -3.03 -3.35 -9.07
C LEU A 128 -3.46 -3.00 -10.49
N VAL A 129 -4.03 -3.98 -11.19
CA VAL A 129 -4.68 -3.76 -12.49
C VAL A 129 -5.97 -2.96 -12.27
N PHE A 130 -6.12 -1.88 -13.03
CA PHE A 130 -7.27 -1.00 -13.08
C PHE A 130 -8.34 -1.58 -14.00
N HIS A 131 -9.61 -1.49 -13.58
CA HIS A 131 -10.75 -2.01 -14.36
C HIS A 131 -11.50 -0.93 -15.18
N GLY A 132 -11.61 0.30 -14.67
CA GLY A 132 -12.46 1.33 -15.30
C GLY A 132 -13.85 1.47 -14.67
N ASP A 133 -13.92 1.64 -13.34
CA ASP A 133 -15.19 1.77 -12.62
C ASP A 133 -15.47 3.18 -12.08
N TYR A 134 -16.70 3.38 -11.62
CA TYR A 134 -17.19 4.60 -10.98
C TYR A 134 -17.03 5.87 -11.83
N GLN A 135 -16.08 6.76 -11.51
CA GLN A 135 -15.89 8.07 -12.16
C GLN A 135 -14.85 8.05 -13.29
N MET A 136 -14.18 6.91 -13.51
CA MET A 136 -13.15 6.74 -14.53
C MET A 136 -13.51 5.62 -15.52
N LYS A 137 -14.79 5.57 -15.90
CA LYS A 137 -15.35 4.55 -16.83
C LYS A 137 -14.99 4.78 -18.29
N ASP A 138 -14.50 5.97 -18.60
CA ASP A 138 -13.99 6.37 -19.90
C ASP A 138 -12.57 5.83 -20.18
N LEU A 139 -11.87 5.36 -19.15
CA LEU A 139 -10.54 4.76 -19.26
C LEU A 139 -10.61 3.25 -19.46
N PRO A 140 -9.71 2.67 -20.28
CA PRO A 140 -9.65 1.23 -20.45
C PRO A 140 -9.09 0.53 -19.20
N ILE A 141 -9.20 -0.80 -19.18
CA ILE A 141 -8.44 -1.66 -18.26
C ILE A 141 -6.93 -1.41 -18.42
N THR A 142 -6.12 -1.60 -17.37
CA THR A 142 -4.66 -1.50 -17.52
C THR A 142 -4.15 -2.41 -18.63
N PRO A 143 -3.49 -1.86 -19.67
CA PRO A 143 -2.93 -2.67 -20.73
C PRO A 143 -1.94 -3.69 -20.18
N ARG A 144 -2.01 -4.94 -20.64
CA ARG A 144 -1.06 -6.00 -20.27
C ARG A 144 0.40 -5.56 -20.37
N LYS A 145 0.75 -4.90 -21.48
CA LYS A 145 2.09 -4.37 -21.72
C LYS A 145 2.52 -3.35 -20.66
N GLN A 146 1.60 -2.49 -20.20
CA GLN A 146 1.87 -1.53 -19.13
C GLN A 146 2.08 -2.27 -17.80
N ALA A 147 1.19 -3.20 -17.45
CA ALA A 147 1.28 -3.96 -16.20
C ALA A 147 2.58 -4.77 -16.10
N GLU A 148 2.97 -5.46 -17.17
CA GLU A 148 4.22 -6.21 -17.26
C GLU A 148 5.44 -5.29 -17.14
N LYS A 149 5.44 -4.14 -17.81
CA LYS A 149 6.56 -3.20 -17.72
C LYS A 149 6.69 -2.59 -16.32
N CYS A 150 5.58 -2.20 -15.70
CA CYS A 150 5.56 -1.71 -14.32
C CYS A 150 6.09 -2.77 -13.33
N LEU A 151 5.69 -4.03 -13.52
CA LEU A 151 6.16 -5.14 -12.70
C LEU A 151 7.67 -5.38 -12.85
N GLU A 152 8.17 -5.35 -14.08
CA GLU A 152 9.60 -5.48 -14.39
C GLU A 152 10.42 -4.40 -13.69
N VAL A 153 10.06 -3.12 -13.87
CA VAL A 153 10.83 -2.00 -13.27
C VAL A 153 10.76 -2.01 -11.75
N ALA A 154 9.61 -2.32 -11.15
CA ALA A 154 9.50 -2.40 -9.70
C ALA A 154 10.39 -3.50 -9.10
N LYS A 155 10.52 -4.64 -9.79
CA LYS A 155 11.36 -5.78 -9.37
C LYS A 155 12.86 -5.51 -9.44
N ILE A 156 13.30 -4.48 -10.15
CA ILE A 156 14.71 -4.04 -10.14
C ILE A 156 15.09 -3.51 -8.75
N TYR A 157 14.16 -2.86 -8.05
CA TYR A 157 14.41 -2.19 -6.77
C TYR A 157 13.91 -2.98 -5.56
N LEU A 158 12.82 -3.75 -5.71
CA LEU A 158 12.13 -4.42 -4.61
C LEU A 158 12.07 -5.93 -4.82
N LYS A 159 12.24 -6.68 -3.72
CA LYS A 159 12.21 -8.15 -3.76
C LYS A 159 10.79 -8.72 -3.78
N ASN A 160 9.87 -8.05 -3.08
CA ASN A 160 8.53 -8.53 -2.81
C ASN A 160 7.48 -7.74 -3.60
N VAL A 161 7.50 -7.87 -4.93
CA VAL A 161 6.54 -7.20 -5.83
C VAL A 161 5.46 -8.16 -6.31
N ASN A 162 4.20 -7.81 -6.09
CA ASN A 162 3.04 -8.59 -6.51
C ASN A 162 2.21 -7.85 -7.57
N LEU A 163 1.62 -8.59 -8.50
CA LEU A 163 0.64 -8.08 -9.45
C LEU A 163 -0.77 -8.55 -9.04
N GLY A 164 -1.51 -7.66 -8.39
CA GLY A 164 -2.90 -7.87 -8.00
C GLY A 164 -3.87 -7.69 -9.15
N ASN A 165 -5.08 -8.24 -9.01
CA ASN A 165 -6.15 -8.20 -10.02
C ASN A 165 -5.74 -8.73 -11.41
N LYS A 166 -4.72 -9.61 -11.48
CA LYS A 166 -4.17 -10.12 -12.75
C LYS A 166 -5.19 -10.77 -13.69
N PHE A 167 -6.32 -11.25 -13.16
CA PHE A 167 -7.41 -11.81 -13.97
C PHE A 167 -8.01 -10.78 -14.93
N LEU A 168 -7.93 -9.48 -14.60
CA LEU A 168 -8.39 -8.40 -15.46
C LEU A 168 -7.58 -8.25 -16.74
N LEU A 169 -6.32 -8.72 -16.78
CA LEU A 169 -5.48 -8.66 -17.98
C LEU A 169 -5.97 -9.55 -19.12
N GLY A 170 -6.97 -10.41 -18.88
CA GLY A 170 -7.66 -11.16 -19.94
C GLY A 170 -8.66 -10.31 -20.74
N PHE A 171 -9.00 -9.12 -20.25
CA PHE A 171 -9.92 -8.17 -20.88
C PHE A 171 -9.20 -6.93 -21.43
N SER A 172 -7.87 -6.91 -21.34
CA SER A 172 -6.99 -5.86 -21.87
C SER A 172 -6.66 -6.09 -23.34
#